data_AF-A0A8J3TMX8-F1
#
_entry.id   AF-A0A8J3TMX8-F1
#
_cell.length_a   1.000
_cell.length_b   1.000
_cell.length_c   1.000
_cell.angle_alpha   90.00
_cell.angle_beta   90.00
_cell.angle_gamma   90.00
#
_symmetry.space_group_name_H-M   'P 1'
#
loop_
_entity.id
_entity.type
_entity.pdbx_description
1 polymer ?
#
loop_
_entity_poly.entity_id
_entity_poly.type
_entity_poly.pdbx_seq_one_letter_code
_entity_poly.pdbx_strand_id
1 'polypeptide(L)'
;MIFMRWTGLGCLMPFLVVAMVFGGVAAGWALTGGDDVRVAILAGAGLMVLLSPLHWLFGLAVNSERTPAGRRWHDGHTYFDQPVQYGFAPQLVLALILGSIALGQLSSPLYGWLLFGGVPAVALVAYGLLDKERRLGPVSNLVVGYALVALVIGAIAVGRTVGTLYGWLMFGGALLVALMVYIRIGSRRRLRSVADRKEFAARHGWLYKDDGGDLTLRWRDLYGNKKAFTMGSFGVLAGEVEGLPFTAFDSEPGGPETRRTYWAVHLPVAYPRVQVLSARGSRPDDLFSAFANGVPAATPDDLRAETADAAFGQALLTPQVRSATMAFGLVGWRIEGRDLILERWSAKPHTADEVAQVAARLAGLARQFPIDLVGRFGAEPSTDVPLRKAGSA
;
A
#
# COMPACT_ATOMS: atom_id res chain seq x y z
N MET A 1 -9.49 14.56 -9.94
CA MET A 1 -10.82 14.15 -10.41
C MET A 1 -10.91 12.64 -10.21
N ILE A 2 -11.78 12.17 -9.31
CA ILE A 2 -11.93 10.74 -9.01
C ILE A 2 -12.95 10.19 -10.01
N PHE A 3 -12.50 9.46 -11.04
CA PHE A 3 -13.41 8.76 -11.94
C PHE A 3 -13.96 7.54 -11.22
N MET A 4 -15.23 7.56 -10.87
CA MET A 4 -15.89 6.40 -10.28
C MET A 4 -16.09 5.36 -11.39
N ARG A 5 -15.45 4.20 -11.27
CA ARG A 5 -15.65 3.06 -12.16
C ARG A 5 -16.65 2.08 -11.55
N TRP A 6 -17.65 1.73 -12.34
CA TRP A 6 -18.73 0.82 -11.99
C TRP A 6 -18.84 -0.21 -13.11
N THR A 7 -18.94 -1.48 -12.78
CA THR A 7 -19.02 -2.55 -13.79
C THR A 7 -20.19 -3.50 -13.52
N GLY A 8 -20.88 -3.88 -14.59
CA GLY A 8 -22.04 -4.78 -14.57
C GLY A 8 -23.04 -4.45 -13.47
N LEU A 9 -23.38 -5.41 -12.62
CA LEU A 9 -24.38 -5.26 -11.54
C LEU A 9 -23.92 -4.33 -10.40
N GLY A 10 -22.65 -3.91 -10.37
CA GLY A 10 -22.16 -2.92 -9.41
C GLY A 10 -22.88 -1.56 -9.51
N CYS A 11 -23.45 -1.24 -10.68
CA CYS A 11 -24.28 -0.05 -10.87
C CYS A 11 -25.58 -0.03 -10.04
N LEU A 12 -26.10 -1.20 -9.66
CA LEU A 12 -27.36 -1.33 -8.92
C LEU A 12 -27.21 -1.09 -7.41
N MET A 13 -25.98 -1.06 -6.90
CA MET A 13 -25.71 -1.05 -5.46
C MET A 13 -26.25 0.16 -4.71
N PRO A 14 -26.08 1.40 -5.18
CA PRO A 14 -26.66 2.57 -4.50
C PRO A 14 -28.17 2.52 -4.52
N PHE A 15 -28.79 2.04 -5.60
CA PHE A 15 -30.24 1.89 -5.68
C PHE A 15 -30.73 0.86 -4.66
N LEU A 16 -30.00 -0.23 -4.46
CA LEU A 16 -30.28 -1.23 -3.44
C LEU A 16 -30.16 -0.63 -2.03
N VAL A 17 -29.08 0.12 -1.74
CA VAL A 17 -28.89 0.82 -0.45
C VAL A 17 -30.05 1.79 -0.19
N VAL A 18 -30.39 2.60 -1.18
CA VAL A 18 -31.48 3.59 -1.13
C VAL A 18 -32.81 2.88 -0.89
N ALA A 19 -33.12 1.82 -1.65
CA ALA A 19 -34.34 1.04 -1.49
C ALA A 19 -34.45 0.41 -0.10
N MET A 20 -33.34 -0.07 0.49
CA MET A 20 -33.35 -0.60 1.86
C MET A 20 -33.65 0.48 2.90
N VAL A 21 -33.05 1.67 2.77
CA VAL A 21 -33.29 2.80 3.69
C VAL A 21 -34.76 3.23 3.60
N PHE A 22 -35.26 3.52 2.40
CA PHE A 22 -36.63 4.01 2.22
C PHE A 22 -37.67 2.92 2.52
N GLY A 23 -37.41 1.66 2.13
CA GLY A 23 -38.29 0.53 2.42
C GLY A 23 -38.43 0.28 3.92
N GLY A 24 -37.32 0.35 4.67
CA GLY A 24 -37.37 0.17 6.12
C GLY A 24 -37.97 1.36 6.87
N VAL A 25 -37.75 2.60 6.40
CA VAL A 25 -38.46 3.78 6.92
C VAL A 25 -39.96 3.67 6.67
N ALA A 26 -40.38 3.34 5.45
CA ALA A 26 -41.80 3.16 5.11
C ALA A 26 -42.45 2.06 5.96
N ALA A 27 -41.75 0.93 6.16
CA ALA A 27 -42.22 -0.16 7.01
C ALA A 27 -42.39 0.29 8.48
N GLY A 28 -41.42 0.99 9.05
CA GLY A 28 -41.54 1.49 10.42
C GLY A 28 -42.56 2.62 10.57
N TRP A 29 -42.80 3.40 9.51
CA TRP A 29 -43.86 4.40 9.49
C TRP A 29 -45.24 3.74 9.49
N ALA A 30 -45.43 2.67 8.70
CA ALA A 30 -46.65 1.86 8.70
C ALA A 30 -46.90 1.18 10.06
N LEU A 31 -45.85 0.68 10.73
CA LEU A 31 -45.94 0.03 12.04
C LEU A 31 -46.35 0.99 13.17
N THR A 32 -46.04 2.28 13.03
CA THR A 32 -46.33 3.31 14.03
C THR A 32 -47.52 4.18 13.68
N GLY A 33 -48.18 3.91 12.55
CA GLY A 33 -49.30 4.73 12.08
C GLY A 33 -48.93 6.16 11.68
N GLY A 34 -47.64 6.51 11.61
CA GLY A 34 -47.22 7.89 11.33
C GLY A 34 -46.41 8.55 12.43
N ASP A 35 -46.51 8.04 13.66
CA ASP A 35 -46.38 8.90 14.84
C ASP A 35 -44.96 8.99 15.41
N ASP A 36 -44.04 8.10 15.04
CA ASP A 36 -42.66 8.15 15.53
C ASP A 36 -41.60 7.86 14.44
N VAL A 37 -40.99 8.94 13.94
CA VAL A 37 -39.89 8.89 12.97
C VAL A 37 -38.67 8.10 13.46
N ARG A 38 -38.45 8.01 14.78
CA ARG A 38 -37.31 7.29 15.35
C ARG A 38 -37.48 5.79 15.21
N VAL A 39 -38.71 5.30 15.42
CA VAL A 39 -39.05 3.89 15.18
C VAL A 39 -38.92 3.55 13.69
N ALA A 40 -39.29 4.48 12.80
CA ALA A 40 -39.08 4.34 11.37
C ALA A 40 -37.58 4.24 10.98
N ILE A 41 -36.73 5.09 11.56
CA ILE A 41 -35.27 5.03 11.35
C ILE A 41 -34.69 3.73 11.92
N LEU A 42 -35.15 3.28 13.09
CA LEU A 42 -34.69 2.03 13.72
C LEU A 42 -35.10 0.80 12.89
N ALA A 43 -36.31 0.79 12.34
CA ALA A 43 -36.77 -0.24 11.40
C ALA A 43 -35.92 -0.24 10.11
N GLY A 44 -35.60 0.94 9.58
CA GLY A 44 -34.63 1.14 8.50
C GLY A 44 -33.27 0.51 8.77
N ALA A 45 -32.67 0.86 9.90
CA ALA A 45 -31.40 0.30 10.35
C ALA A 45 -31.46 -1.23 10.51
N GLY A 46 -32.50 -1.75 11.17
CA GLY A 46 -32.69 -3.18 11.37
C GLY A 46 -32.79 -3.95 10.06
N LEU A 47 -33.55 -3.43 9.09
CA LEU A 47 -33.68 -4.03 7.77
C LEU A 47 -32.34 -4.05 7.02
N MET A 48 -31.56 -2.97 7.08
CA MET A 48 -30.23 -2.94 6.46
C MET A 48 -29.26 -3.95 7.07
N VAL A 49 -29.25 -4.10 8.41
CA VAL A 49 -28.45 -5.14 9.08
C VAL A 49 -28.88 -6.54 8.63
N LEU A 50 -30.19 -6.78 8.55
CA LEU A 50 -30.75 -8.07 8.14
C LEU A 50 -30.47 -8.41 6.67
N LEU A 51 -30.47 -7.41 5.79
CA LEU A 51 -30.23 -7.61 4.35
C LEU A 51 -28.73 -7.58 3.97
N SER A 52 -27.85 -7.10 4.85
CA SER A 52 -26.40 -7.06 4.61
C SER A 52 -25.78 -8.44 4.31
N PRO A 53 -26.12 -9.53 5.03
CA PRO A 53 -25.68 -10.88 4.67
C PRO A 53 -26.20 -11.35 3.30
N LEU A 54 -27.46 -11.03 2.96
CA LEU A 54 -28.04 -11.40 1.67
C LEU A 54 -27.34 -10.68 0.51
N HIS A 55 -26.99 -9.41 0.71
CA HIS A 55 -26.17 -8.66 -0.20
C HIS A 55 -24.79 -9.30 -0.37
N TRP A 56 -24.10 -9.63 0.73
CA TRP A 56 -22.82 -10.33 0.64
C TRP A 56 -22.93 -11.63 -0.17
N LEU A 57 -23.93 -12.47 0.13
CA LEU A 57 -24.20 -13.72 -0.60
C LEU A 57 -24.52 -13.48 -2.09
N PHE A 58 -25.30 -12.45 -2.39
CA PHE A 58 -25.58 -12.02 -3.76
C PHE A 58 -24.29 -11.63 -4.48
N GLY A 59 -23.45 -10.82 -3.84
CA GLY A 59 -22.14 -10.45 -4.35
C GLY A 59 -21.27 -11.66 -4.64
N LEU A 60 -21.22 -12.64 -3.73
CA LEU A 60 -20.51 -13.89 -3.95
C LEU A 60 -21.08 -14.67 -5.15
N ALA A 61 -22.41 -14.70 -5.30
CA ALA A 61 -23.06 -15.40 -6.39
C ALA A 61 -22.75 -14.78 -7.75
N VAL A 62 -22.76 -13.44 -7.85
CA VAL A 62 -22.52 -12.74 -9.13
C VAL A 62 -21.04 -12.64 -9.48
N ASN A 63 -20.15 -12.66 -8.48
CA ASN A 63 -18.69 -12.66 -8.69
C ASN A 63 -18.07 -14.07 -8.57
N SER A 64 -18.86 -15.11 -8.84
CA SER A 64 -18.32 -16.46 -8.98
C SER A 64 -19.02 -17.30 -10.03
N GLU A 65 -18.24 -18.18 -10.64
CA GLU A 65 -18.69 -19.13 -11.65
C GLU A 65 -18.40 -20.56 -11.17
N ARG A 66 -19.38 -21.46 -11.29
CA ARG A 66 -19.15 -22.89 -11.03
C ARG A 66 -18.59 -23.55 -12.28
N THR A 67 -17.40 -24.11 -12.16
CA THR A 67 -16.74 -24.92 -13.21
C THR A 67 -16.66 -26.39 -12.78
N PRO A 68 -16.39 -27.32 -13.70
CA PRO A 68 -16.15 -28.72 -13.33
C PRO A 68 -14.98 -28.92 -12.34
N ALA A 69 -13.99 -28.01 -12.37
CA ALA A 69 -12.84 -28.01 -11.44
C ALA A 69 -13.12 -27.31 -10.09
N GLY A 70 -14.36 -26.85 -9.85
CA GLY A 70 -14.76 -26.13 -8.65
C GLY A 70 -15.26 -24.72 -8.93
N ARG A 71 -15.45 -23.92 -7.87
CA ARG A 71 -15.90 -22.52 -8.00
C ARG A 71 -14.71 -21.61 -8.30
N ARG A 72 -14.79 -20.87 -9.42
CA ARG A 72 -13.84 -19.82 -9.80
C ARG A 72 -14.41 -18.46 -9.39
N TRP A 73 -13.59 -17.63 -8.75
CA TRP A 73 -13.97 -16.28 -8.35
C TRP A 73 -13.48 -15.27 -9.41
N HIS A 74 -14.27 -14.23 -9.67
CA HIS A 74 -13.92 -13.15 -10.57
C HIS A 74 -14.51 -11.82 -10.11
N ASP A 75 -13.78 -10.72 -10.29
CA ASP A 75 -14.23 -9.37 -9.87
C ASP A 75 -14.90 -8.64 -11.04
N GLY A 76 -15.89 -9.30 -11.66
CA GLY A 76 -16.57 -8.82 -12.87
C GLY A 76 -17.61 -7.72 -12.59
N HIS A 77 -18.11 -7.67 -11.36
CA HIS A 77 -19.05 -6.65 -10.89
C HIS A 77 -18.43 -5.89 -9.71
N THR A 78 -18.10 -4.62 -9.94
CA THR A 78 -17.44 -3.75 -8.96
C THR A 78 -18.15 -2.41 -8.78
N TYR A 79 -18.01 -1.87 -7.57
CA TYR A 79 -18.42 -0.53 -7.16
C TYR A 79 -17.20 0.15 -6.50
N PHE A 80 -16.72 1.27 -7.06
CA PHE A 80 -15.44 1.88 -6.67
C PHE A 80 -14.24 0.92 -6.77
N ASP A 81 -14.18 0.14 -7.86
CA ASP A 81 -13.16 -0.92 -8.06
C ASP A 81 -13.13 -1.99 -6.96
N GLN A 82 -14.09 -1.97 -6.03
CA GLN A 82 -14.30 -3.01 -5.03
C GLN A 82 -15.35 -4.00 -5.52
N PRO A 83 -15.14 -5.30 -5.40
CA PRO A 83 -16.15 -6.30 -5.73
C PRO A 83 -17.47 -6.06 -4.99
N VAL A 84 -18.59 -6.28 -5.67
CA VAL A 84 -19.96 -6.07 -5.17
C VAL A 84 -20.18 -6.68 -3.78
N GLN A 85 -19.63 -7.86 -3.49
CA GLN A 85 -19.76 -8.49 -2.18
C GLN A 85 -19.22 -7.66 -1.03
N TYR A 86 -18.40 -6.63 -1.23
CA TYR A 86 -17.93 -5.73 -0.16
C TYR A 86 -18.86 -4.53 0.08
N GLY A 87 -19.88 -4.35 -0.76
CA GLY A 87 -20.88 -3.29 -0.61
C GLY A 87 -21.75 -3.42 0.64
N PHE A 88 -21.78 -4.59 1.30
CA PHE A 88 -22.47 -4.74 2.59
C PHE A 88 -21.79 -3.95 3.73
N ALA A 89 -20.47 -3.73 3.67
CA ALA A 89 -19.74 -3.05 4.73
C ALA A 89 -20.20 -1.60 4.93
N PRO A 90 -20.28 -0.74 3.89
CA PRO A 90 -20.81 0.61 4.05
C PRO A 90 -22.30 0.61 4.43
N GLN A 91 -23.09 -0.39 4.00
CA GLN A 91 -24.48 -0.55 4.43
C GLN A 91 -24.58 -0.83 5.93
N LEU A 92 -23.77 -1.75 6.42
CA LEU A 92 -23.70 -2.11 7.83
C LEU A 92 -23.30 -0.89 8.66
N VAL A 93 -22.26 -0.15 8.23
CA VAL A 93 -21.84 1.10 8.88
C VAL A 93 -22.98 2.12 8.93
N LEU A 94 -23.65 2.36 7.80
CA LEU A 94 -24.77 3.31 7.74
C LEU A 94 -25.95 2.86 8.62
N ALA A 95 -26.31 1.59 8.58
CA ALA A 95 -27.35 1.00 9.42
C ALA A 95 -27.04 1.22 10.90
N LEU A 96 -25.79 1.04 11.28
CA LEU A 96 -25.37 1.14 12.68
C LEU A 96 -25.30 2.60 13.11
N ILE A 97 -24.90 3.53 12.24
CA ILE A 97 -25.02 4.97 12.47
C ILE A 97 -26.50 5.35 12.70
N LEU A 98 -27.40 4.95 11.80
CA LEU A 98 -28.81 5.30 11.88
C LEU A 98 -29.49 4.68 13.11
N GLY A 99 -29.24 3.39 13.36
CA GLY A 99 -29.75 2.68 14.53
C GLY A 99 -29.24 3.31 15.83
N SER A 100 -27.98 3.75 15.84
CA SER A 100 -27.40 4.47 16.97
C SER A 100 -28.09 5.79 17.25
N ILE A 101 -28.31 6.61 16.22
CA ILE A 101 -29.00 7.90 16.38
C ILE A 101 -30.43 7.67 16.90
N ALA A 102 -31.18 6.77 16.28
CA ALA A 102 -32.56 6.47 16.67
C ALA A 102 -32.64 5.90 18.10
N LEU A 103 -31.78 4.95 18.45
CA LEU A 103 -31.75 4.36 19.78
C LEU A 103 -31.33 5.39 20.84
N GLY A 104 -30.39 6.27 20.51
CA GLY A 104 -29.97 7.37 21.38
C GLY A 104 -31.09 8.35 21.69
N GLN A 105 -31.95 8.63 20.71
CA GLN A 105 -33.11 9.50 20.87
C GLN A 105 -34.30 8.81 21.57
N LEU A 106 -34.40 7.49 21.51
CA LEU A 106 -35.48 6.70 22.13
C LEU A 106 -35.18 6.28 23.57
N SER A 107 -33.90 6.09 23.92
CA SER A 107 -33.50 5.56 25.23
C SER A 107 -32.66 6.56 26.02
N SER A 108 -31.39 6.72 25.63
CA SER A 108 -30.46 7.70 26.18
C SER A 108 -29.38 7.97 25.14
N PRO A 109 -28.92 9.24 25.00
CA PRO A 109 -27.81 9.58 24.12
C PRO A 109 -26.58 8.67 24.31
N LEU A 110 -26.34 8.18 25.53
CA LEU A 110 -25.25 7.25 25.85
C LEU A 110 -25.31 5.95 25.03
N TYR A 111 -26.49 5.34 24.88
CA TYR A 111 -26.67 4.10 24.11
C TYR A 111 -26.49 4.34 22.61
N GLY A 112 -26.95 5.49 22.13
CA GLY A 112 -26.71 5.89 20.75
C GLY A 112 -25.23 6.08 20.47
N TRP A 113 -24.48 6.78 21.33
CA TRP A 113 -23.06 7.01 21.10
C TRP A 113 -22.19 5.76 21.26
N LEU A 114 -22.55 4.84 22.16
CA LEU A 114 -21.85 3.55 22.30
C LEU A 114 -21.98 2.66 21.05
N LEU A 115 -23.14 2.62 20.43
CA LEU A 115 -23.34 1.92 19.15
C LEU A 115 -22.68 2.66 17.99
N PHE A 116 -22.72 4.00 17.99
CA PHE A 116 -22.14 4.81 16.91
C PHE A 116 -20.61 4.68 16.87
N GLY A 117 -19.97 4.58 18.04
CA GLY A 117 -18.52 4.44 18.15
C GLY A 117 -18.02 3.00 18.11
N GLY A 118 -18.66 2.10 18.87
CA GLY A 118 -18.20 0.72 19.03
C GLY A 118 -18.30 -0.09 17.74
N VAL A 119 -19.28 0.23 16.90
CA VAL A 119 -19.58 -0.60 15.73
C VAL A 119 -18.68 -0.30 14.53
N PRO A 120 -18.36 0.95 14.16
CA PRO A 120 -17.36 1.24 13.15
C PRO A 120 -15.97 0.72 13.53
N ALA A 121 -15.61 0.74 14.82
CA ALA A 121 -14.36 0.15 15.30
C ALA A 121 -14.31 -1.36 15.07
N VAL A 122 -15.39 -2.09 15.40
CA VAL A 122 -15.50 -3.52 15.09
C VAL A 122 -15.52 -3.77 13.58
N ALA A 123 -16.22 -2.95 12.81
CA ALA A 123 -16.29 -3.07 11.34
C ALA A 123 -14.92 -2.85 10.69
N LEU A 124 -14.13 -1.88 11.15
CA LEU A 124 -12.76 -1.64 10.69
C LEU A 124 -11.83 -2.81 11.01
N VAL A 125 -11.95 -3.37 12.22
CA VAL A 125 -11.15 -4.53 12.61
C VAL A 125 -11.58 -5.78 11.83
N ALA A 126 -12.88 -6.00 11.66
CA ALA A 126 -13.43 -7.07 10.84
C ALA A 126 -12.99 -6.94 9.37
N TYR A 127 -13.00 -5.74 8.80
CA TYR A 127 -12.52 -5.49 7.44
C TYR A 127 -11.02 -5.81 7.29
N GLY A 128 -10.18 -5.39 8.24
CA GLY A 128 -8.75 -5.75 8.26
C GLY A 128 -8.48 -7.25 8.44
N LEU A 129 -9.42 -7.99 9.04
CA LEU A 129 -9.38 -9.44 9.18
C LEU A 129 -9.89 -10.15 7.92
N LEU A 130 -10.93 -9.65 7.25
CA LEU A 130 -11.43 -10.17 5.97
C LEU A 130 -10.40 -9.98 4.83
N ASP A 131 -9.63 -8.88 4.84
CA ASP A 131 -8.49 -8.70 3.92
C ASP A 131 -7.39 -9.75 4.14
N LYS A 132 -7.27 -10.27 5.38
CA LYS A 132 -6.37 -11.38 5.73
C LYS A 132 -6.85 -12.72 5.16
N GLU A 133 -8.17 -12.88 5.00
CA GLU A 133 -8.84 -14.10 4.52
C GLU A 133 -8.59 -14.37 3.04
N ARG A 134 -8.46 -13.31 2.21
CA ARG A 134 -8.07 -13.40 0.80
C ARG A 134 -6.77 -14.20 0.56
N ARG A 135 -5.98 -14.48 1.61
CA ARG A 135 -4.65 -15.10 1.51
C ARG A 135 -4.40 -16.34 2.40
N LEU A 136 -5.25 -16.68 3.39
CA LEU A 136 -4.92 -17.72 4.41
C LEU A 136 -5.98 -18.81 4.66
N GLY A 137 -7.15 -18.77 4.01
CA GLY A 137 -8.18 -19.82 4.13
C GLY A 137 -9.08 -19.73 5.39
N PRO A 138 -10.18 -20.51 5.45
CA PRO A 138 -11.44 -20.11 6.10
C PRO A 138 -11.53 -20.27 7.63
N VAL A 139 -10.59 -20.95 8.29
CA VAL A 139 -10.87 -21.58 9.61
C VAL A 139 -10.60 -20.66 10.81
N SER A 140 -9.93 -19.51 10.65
CA SER A 140 -9.54 -18.64 11.80
C SER A 140 -10.56 -17.58 12.22
N ASN A 141 -11.70 -17.47 11.53
CA ASN A 141 -12.61 -16.31 11.63
C ASN A 141 -13.57 -16.32 12.83
N LEU A 142 -13.94 -17.48 13.37
CA LEU A 142 -14.92 -17.55 14.46
C LEU A 142 -14.36 -16.92 15.75
N VAL A 143 -13.11 -17.27 16.09
CA VAL A 143 -12.52 -16.95 17.40
C VAL A 143 -12.23 -15.46 17.57
N VAL A 144 -11.73 -14.80 16.51
CA VAL A 144 -11.38 -13.37 16.58
C VAL A 144 -12.63 -12.48 16.51
N GLY A 145 -13.63 -12.87 15.72
CA GLY A 145 -14.94 -12.22 15.70
C GLY A 145 -15.64 -12.28 17.05
N TYR A 146 -15.66 -13.45 17.70
CA TYR A 146 -16.22 -13.60 19.05
C TYR A 146 -15.45 -12.80 20.11
N ALA A 147 -14.11 -12.73 20.02
CA ALA A 147 -13.31 -11.96 20.95
C ALA A 147 -13.62 -10.45 20.88
N LEU A 148 -13.83 -9.89 19.68
CA LEU A 148 -14.19 -8.48 19.49
C LEU A 148 -15.61 -8.16 19.92
N VAL A 149 -16.56 -9.05 19.60
CA VAL A 149 -17.95 -8.93 20.05
C VAL A 149 -18.01 -8.99 21.57
N ALA A 150 -17.27 -9.90 22.21
CA ALA A 150 -17.17 -9.99 23.67
C ALA A 150 -16.56 -8.71 24.28
N LEU A 151 -15.57 -8.08 23.63
CA LEU A 151 -14.92 -6.86 24.10
C LEU A 151 -15.86 -5.64 24.01
N VAL A 152 -16.68 -5.56 22.96
CA VAL A 152 -17.72 -4.53 22.82
C VAL A 152 -18.87 -4.75 23.82
N ILE A 153 -19.32 -5.99 24.00
CA ILE A 153 -20.35 -6.32 25.00
C ILE A 153 -19.84 -5.98 26.41
N GLY A 154 -18.57 -6.28 26.71
CA GLY A 154 -17.92 -5.90 27.98
C GLY A 154 -17.84 -4.39 28.18
N ALA A 155 -17.48 -3.61 27.15
CA ALA A 155 -17.43 -2.15 27.22
C ALA A 155 -18.82 -1.54 27.44
N ILE A 156 -19.87 -2.08 26.81
CA ILE A 156 -21.27 -1.67 27.00
C ILE A 156 -21.75 -1.98 28.43
N ALA A 157 -21.36 -3.14 28.98
CA ALA A 157 -21.71 -3.54 30.34
C ALA A 157 -21.04 -2.68 31.42
N VAL A 158 -19.79 -2.26 31.22
CA VAL A 158 -19.05 -1.37 32.14
C VAL A 158 -19.52 0.09 32.02
N GLY A 159 -19.89 0.54 30.81
CA GLY A 159 -20.48 1.88 30.61
C GLY A 159 -21.85 2.07 31.30
N ARG A 160 -22.54 0.98 31.66
CA ARG A 160 -23.76 1.02 32.47
C ARG A 160 -23.52 1.32 33.94
N THR A 161 -22.33 1.04 34.48
CA THR A 161 -22.04 1.11 35.91
C THR A 161 -21.10 2.27 36.29
N VAL A 162 -20.34 2.80 35.34
CA VAL A 162 -19.35 3.87 35.60
C VAL A 162 -19.69 5.07 34.72
N GLY A 163 -19.81 6.26 35.33
CA GLY A 163 -20.36 7.47 34.72
C GLY A 163 -19.78 7.86 33.36
N THR A 164 -20.54 8.69 32.62
CA THR A 164 -20.32 9.13 31.23
C THR A 164 -18.87 9.41 30.86
N LEU A 165 -18.08 10.06 31.72
CA LEU A 165 -16.67 10.39 31.48
C LEU A 165 -15.77 9.15 31.33
N TYR A 166 -15.96 8.12 32.15
CA TYR A 166 -15.19 6.87 32.08
C TYR A 166 -15.52 6.09 30.81
N GLY A 167 -16.78 6.10 30.37
CA GLY A 167 -17.19 5.54 29.08
C GLY A 167 -16.45 6.18 27.90
N TRP A 168 -16.31 7.52 27.90
CA TRP A 168 -15.55 8.26 26.88
C TRP A 168 -14.07 7.90 26.88
N LEU A 169 -13.42 7.82 28.05
CA LEU A 169 -12.00 7.49 28.15
C LEU A 169 -11.71 6.06 27.67
N MET A 170 -12.55 5.10 28.06
CA MET A 170 -12.40 3.71 27.61
C MET A 170 -12.64 3.56 26.10
N PHE A 171 -13.60 4.31 25.54
CA PHE A 171 -13.86 4.33 24.10
C PHE A 171 -12.71 4.93 23.29
N GLY A 172 -12.25 6.13 23.66
CA GLY A 172 -11.11 6.78 23.02
C GLY A 172 -9.85 5.91 23.11
N GLY A 173 -9.63 5.29 24.28
CA GLY A 173 -8.56 4.32 24.48
C GLY A 173 -8.67 3.10 23.56
N ALA A 174 -9.85 2.48 23.46
CA ALA A 174 -10.07 1.32 22.60
C ALA A 174 -9.88 1.64 21.11
N LEU A 175 -10.34 2.80 20.64
CA LEU A 175 -10.17 3.24 19.25
C LEU A 175 -8.70 3.50 18.92
N LEU A 176 -7.97 4.15 19.82
CA LEU A 176 -6.52 4.35 19.69
C LEU A 176 -5.77 3.01 19.67
N VAL A 177 -6.14 2.06 20.53
CA VAL A 177 -5.56 0.72 20.54
C VAL A 177 -5.86 -0.03 19.24
N ALA A 178 -7.10 0.00 18.75
CA ALA A 178 -7.49 -0.64 17.50
C ALA A 178 -6.74 -0.04 16.29
N LEU A 179 -6.62 1.29 16.22
CA LEU A 179 -5.85 1.99 15.20
C LEU A 179 -4.36 1.62 15.27
N MET A 180 -3.77 1.63 16.48
CA MET A 180 -2.38 1.21 16.68
C MET A 180 -2.16 -0.24 16.27
N VAL A 181 -3.09 -1.14 16.58
CA VAL A 181 -3.03 -2.55 16.17
C VAL A 181 -3.13 -2.66 14.65
N TYR A 182 -4.02 -1.92 14.00
CA TYR A 182 -4.15 -1.90 12.54
C TYR A 182 -2.85 -1.44 11.86
N ILE A 183 -2.30 -0.30 12.28
CA ILE A 183 -1.02 0.23 11.78
C ILE A 183 0.11 -0.79 11.98
N ARG A 184 0.18 -1.39 13.19
CA ARG A 184 1.21 -2.38 13.55
C ARG A 184 1.07 -3.70 12.79
N ILE A 185 -0.14 -4.14 12.46
CA ILE A 185 -0.36 -5.32 11.63
C ILE A 185 0.06 -5.03 10.19
N GLY A 186 -0.30 -3.86 9.66
CA GLY A 186 0.10 -3.41 8.32
C GLY A 186 1.62 -3.38 8.17
N SER A 187 2.35 -2.77 9.11
CA SER A 187 3.81 -2.73 9.08
C SER A 187 4.43 -4.13 9.16
N ARG A 188 3.96 -4.99 10.07
CA ARG A 188 4.45 -6.38 10.18
C ARG A 188 4.27 -7.18 8.90
N ARG A 189 3.17 -6.99 8.16
CA ARG A 189 2.95 -7.69 6.89
C ARG A 189 3.98 -7.26 5.84
N ARG A 190 4.24 -5.95 5.71
CA ARG A 190 5.26 -5.43 4.79
C ARG A 190 6.64 -6.01 5.12
N LEU A 191 7.01 -5.99 6.40
CA LEU A 191 8.30 -6.51 6.86
C LEU A 191 8.46 -8.02 6.69
N ARG A 192 7.40 -8.81 6.88
CA ARG A 192 7.46 -10.27 6.62
C ARG A 192 7.86 -10.60 5.20
N SER A 193 7.47 -9.76 4.25
CA SER A 193 7.76 -10.00 2.83
C SER A 193 9.23 -9.74 2.46
N VAL A 194 10.00 -9.11 3.35
CA VAL A 194 11.43 -8.78 3.19
C VAL A 194 12.24 -9.26 4.41
N ALA A 195 11.72 -10.24 5.15
CA ALA A 195 12.30 -10.69 6.42
C ALA A 195 13.68 -11.35 6.24
N ASP A 196 13.92 -11.94 5.07
CA ASP A 196 15.18 -12.53 4.66
C ASP A 196 16.33 -11.50 4.63
N ARG A 197 16.03 -10.23 4.33
CA ARG A 197 17.04 -9.15 4.31
C ARG A 197 17.70 -8.93 5.68
N LYS A 198 16.97 -9.14 6.77
CA LYS A 198 17.51 -8.96 8.13
C LYS A 198 18.57 -10.01 8.44
N GLU A 199 18.26 -11.28 8.15
CA GLU A 199 19.21 -12.38 8.34
C GLU A 199 20.38 -12.27 7.36
N PHE A 200 20.11 -11.91 6.12
CA PHE A 200 21.13 -11.67 5.11
C PHE A 200 22.11 -10.57 5.53
N ALA A 201 21.60 -9.44 6.04
CA ALA A 201 22.42 -8.34 6.51
C ALA A 201 23.35 -8.78 7.65
N ALA A 202 22.82 -9.51 8.63
CA ALA A 202 23.60 -10.04 9.75
C ALA A 202 24.74 -10.95 9.27
N ARG A 203 24.49 -11.82 8.28
CA ARG A 203 25.52 -12.71 7.70
C ARG A 203 26.64 -11.96 6.97
N HIS A 204 26.34 -10.81 6.37
CA HIS A 204 27.31 -10.03 5.59
C HIS A 204 27.93 -8.86 6.37
N GLY A 205 27.61 -8.72 7.67
CA GLY A 205 28.03 -7.55 8.47
C GLY A 205 27.42 -6.23 8.00
N TRP A 206 26.36 -6.29 7.19
CA TRP A 206 25.60 -5.17 6.67
C TRP A 206 24.56 -4.71 7.67
N LEU A 207 23.95 -3.56 7.39
CA LEU A 207 22.94 -2.95 8.23
C LEU A 207 21.55 -3.15 7.63
N TYR A 208 20.60 -3.42 8.51
CA TYR A 208 19.20 -3.55 8.16
C TYR A 208 18.34 -2.69 9.07
N LYS A 209 17.36 -1.99 8.50
CA LYS A 209 16.31 -1.27 9.21
C LYS A 209 14.94 -1.62 8.64
N ASP A 210 13.98 -1.81 9.53
CA ASP A 210 12.58 -2.06 9.14
C ASP A 210 11.97 -0.86 8.40
N ASP A 211 12.29 0.36 8.85
CA ASP A 211 11.82 1.62 8.29
C ASP A 211 13.02 2.53 7.95
N GLY A 212 12.98 3.14 6.77
CA GLY A 212 14.00 4.10 6.33
C GLY A 212 13.71 5.54 6.70
N GLY A 213 12.53 5.84 7.25
CA GLY A 213 12.12 7.19 7.65
C GLY A 213 12.26 8.17 6.48
N ASP A 214 13.08 9.18 6.67
CA ASP A 214 13.31 10.28 5.73
C ASP A 214 14.30 9.96 4.59
N LEU A 215 14.71 8.70 4.42
CA LEU A 215 15.67 8.29 3.38
C LEU A 215 15.28 8.80 1.99
N THR A 216 13.98 8.80 1.65
CA THR A 216 13.48 9.24 0.35
C THR A 216 13.45 10.76 0.17
N LEU A 217 13.51 11.55 1.25
CA LEU A 217 13.56 13.01 1.16
C LEU A 217 14.84 13.51 0.51
N ARG A 218 15.90 12.69 0.51
CA ARG A 218 17.14 12.97 -0.21
C ARG A 218 16.94 13.06 -1.73
N TRP A 219 16.00 12.31 -2.29
CA TRP A 219 15.68 12.34 -3.71
C TRP A 219 14.39 13.11 -3.99
N ARG A 220 14.06 14.08 -3.13
CA ARG A 220 12.85 14.90 -3.25
C ARG A 220 12.80 15.66 -4.57
N ASP A 221 13.93 16.14 -5.07
CA ASP A 221 13.99 16.89 -6.32
C ASP A 221 13.85 15.99 -7.56
N LEU A 222 14.06 14.68 -7.37
CA LEU A 222 13.86 13.67 -8.41
C LEU A 222 12.39 13.27 -8.54
N TYR A 223 11.73 12.97 -7.41
CA TYR A 223 10.36 12.46 -7.40
C TYR A 223 9.29 13.56 -7.25
N GLY A 224 9.69 14.75 -6.82
CA GLY A 224 8.83 15.85 -6.40
C GLY A 224 8.32 15.67 -4.97
N ASN A 225 8.06 16.80 -4.30
CA ASN A 225 7.66 16.85 -2.87
C ASN A 225 6.58 15.83 -2.50
N LYS A 226 5.46 15.84 -3.24
CA LYS A 226 4.31 14.97 -2.92
C LYS A 226 4.67 13.48 -2.97
N LYS A 227 5.48 13.06 -3.96
CA LYS A 227 5.82 11.65 -4.12
C LYS A 227 6.84 11.21 -3.08
N ALA A 228 7.88 12.01 -2.83
CA ALA A 228 8.92 11.68 -1.86
C ALA A 228 8.36 11.36 -0.46
N PHE A 229 7.39 12.17 0.02
CA PHE A 229 6.70 11.91 1.29
C PHE A 229 5.84 10.64 1.28
N THR A 230 5.24 10.30 0.14
CA THR A 230 4.39 9.10 0.03
C THR A 230 5.18 7.80 -0.20
N MET A 231 6.46 7.89 -0.53
CA MET A 231 7.36 6.76 -0.74
C MET A 231 7.89 6.24 0.60
N GLY A 232 6.99 5.88 1.53
CA GLY A 232 7.40 5.26 2.79
C GLY A 232 8.33 4.08 2.51
N SER A 233 9.57 4.16 3.01
CA SER A 233 10.64 3.19 2.73
C SER A 233 10.66 2.13 3.81
N PHE A 234 10.74 0.86 3.43
CA PHE A 234 10.80 -0.25 4.38
C PHE A 234 11.75 -1.34 3.91
N GLY A 235 12.20 -2.18 4.86
CA GLY A 235 13.14 -3.25 4.57
C GLY A 235 14.45 -2.73 4.00
N VAL A 236 14.99 -1.67 4.61
CA VAL A 236 16.19 -0.97 4.18
C VAL A 236 17.40 -1.84 4.46
N LEU A 237 18.19 -2.11 3.43
CA LEU A 237 19.44 -2.84 3.48
C LEU A 237 20.56 -1.89 3.05
N ALA A 238 21.61 -1.76 3.85
CA ALA A 238 22.76 -0.92 3.53
C ALA A 238 24.07 -1.65 3.85
N GLY A 239 25.05 -1.50 2.98
CA GLY A 239 26.33 -2.19 3.10
C GLY A 239 27.33 -1.72 2.06
N GLU A 240 28.25 -2.58 1.70
CA GLU A 240 29.26 -2.33 0.68
C GLU A 240 29.26 -3.48 -0.32
N VAL A 241 29.22 -3.15 -1.60
CA VAL A 241 29.37 -4.10 -2.71
C VAL A 241 30.45 -3.57 -3.63
N GLU A 242 31.42 -4.41 -3.97
CA GLU A 242 32.47 -4.01 -4.92
C GLU A 242 33.18 -2.70 -4.49
N GLY A 243 33.48 -2.52 -3.19
CA GLY A 243 34.18 -1.33 -2.69
C GLY A 243 33.32 -0.06 -2.63
N LEU A 244 32.04 -0.12 -3.03
CA LEU A 244 31.14 1.01 -3.05
C LEU A 244 30.00 0.83 -2.03
N PRO A 245 29.74 1.85 -1.18
CA PRO A 245 28.60 1.80 -0.29
C PRO A 245 27.30 1.78 -1.10
N PHE A 246 26.30 1.05 -0.62
CA PHE A 246 24.98 1.04 -1.24
C PHE A 246 23.87 1.03 -0.20
N THR A 247 22.69 1.47 -0.62
CA THR A 247 21.42 1.34 0.12
C THR A 247 20.34 0.81 -0.82
N ALA A 248 19.52 -0.12 -0.36
CA ALA A 248 18.35 -0.61 -1.08
C ALA A 248 17.14 -0.69 -0.15
N PHE A 249 15.94 -0.43 -0.68
CA PHE A 249 14.69 -0.46 0.09
C PHE A 249 13.48 -0.66 -0.81
N ASP A 250 12.38 -1.09 -0.22
CA ASP A 250 11.09 -1.18 -0.91
C ASP A 250 10.20 0.02 -0.56
N SER A 251 9.33 0.39 -1.49
CA SER A 251 8.24 1.36 -1.26
C SER A 251 6.97 0.95 -1.99
N GLU A 252 5.82 1.36 -1.46
CA GLU A 252 4.48 1.03 -1.97
C GLU A 252 3.66 2.31 -2.20
N PRO A 253 4.01 3.14 -3.20
CA PRO A 253 3.33 4.40 -3.49
C PRO A 253 1.90 4.16 -4.01
N GLY A 254 0.96 4.01 -3.08
CA GLY A 254 -0.44 3.69 -3.40
C GLY A 254 -0.87 2.27 -3.06
N GLY A 255 -0.02 1.47 -2.39
CA GLY A 255 -0.35 0.15 -1.86
C GLY A 255 0.47 -1.00 -2.46
N PRO A 256 0.18 -2.26 -2.06
CA PRO A 256 1.05 -3.41 -2.35
C PRO A 256 1.30 -3.69 -3.83
N GLU A 257 0.33 -3.40 -4.71
CA GLU A 257 0.44 -3.65 -6.15
C GLU A 257 1.36 -2.65 -6.87
N THR A 258 1.60 -1.50 -6.23
CA THR A 258 2.47 -0.44 -6.75
C THR A 258 3.90 -0.57 -6.23
N ARG A 259 4.24 -1.71 -5.61
CA ARG A 259 5.53 -1.90 -4.96
C ARG A 259 6.69 -1.70 -5.93
N ARG A 260 7.69 -0.97 -5.46
CA ARG A 260 8.96 -0.72 -6.16
C ARG A 260 10.12 -0.96 -5.22
N THR A 261 11.18 -1.57 -5.73
CA THR A 261 12.47 -1.65 -5.04
C THR A 261 13.40 -0.61 -5.63
N TYR A 262 14.10 0.10 -4.75
CA TYR A 262 15.07 1.13 -5.08
C TYR A 262 16.44 0.65 -4.65
N TRP A 263 17.43 0.88 -5.49
CA TRP A 263 18.84 0.69 -5.20
C TRP A 263 19.55 2.01 -5.42
N ALA A 264 20.43 2.37 -4.51
CA ALA A 264 21.32 3.52 -4.63
C ALA A 264 22.74 3.06 -4.31
N VAL A 265 23.62 3.07 -5.31
CA VAL A 265 25.08 2.93 -5.10
C VAL A 265 25.66 4.33 -4.92
N HIS A 266 26.39 4.54 -3.83
CA HIS A 266 26.93 5.82 -3.44
C HIS A 266 28.33 6.01 -4.04
N LEU A 267 28.41 6.86 -5.04
CA LEU A 267 29.63 7.22 -5.75
C LEU A 267 30.57 8.04 -4.84
N PRO A 268 31.88 8.02 -5.11
CA PRO A 268 32.87 8.77 -4.34
C PRO A 268 32.77 10.29 -4.58
N VAL A 269 32.24 10.70 -5.73
CA VAL A 269 31.98 12.10 -6.10
C VAL A 269 30.51 12.28 -6.50
N ALA A 270 30.03 13.51 -6.44
CA ALA A 270 28.74 13.89 -7.01
C ALA A 270 28.90 14.27 -8.49
N TYR A 271 27.95 13.84 -9.33
CA TYR A 271 27.88 14.19 -10.75
C TYR A 271 26.60 14.98 -11.05
N PRO A 272 26.55 15.68 -12.21
CA PRO A 272 25.32 16.26 -12.71
C PRO A 272 24.21 15.22 -12.85
N ARG A 273 22.96 15.67 -12.71
CA ARG A 273 21.78 14.81 -12.86
C ARG A 273 21.71 14.25 -14.29
N VAL A 274 21.51 12.94 -14.40
CA VAL A 274 21.30 12.27 -15.68
C VAL A 274 20.38 11.07 -15.51
N GLN A 275 19.51 10.83 -16.48
CA GLN A 275 18.72 9.60 -16.57
C GLN A 275 19.03 8.88 -17.88
N VAL A 276 19.30 7.58 -17.81
CA VAL A 276 19.60 6.77 -18.99
C VAL A 276 18.38 5.96 -19.39
N LEU A 277 17.82 6.30 -20.56
CA LEU A 277 16.62 5.69 -21.12
C LEU A 277 16.93 5.00 -22.44
N SER A 278 16.02 4.12 -22.87
CA SER A 278 16.01 3.64 -24.25
C SER A 278 15.23 4.62 -25.13
N ALA A 279 15.80 4.98 -26.28
CA ALA A 279 15.19 5.85 -27.28
C ALA A 279 13.85 5.32 -27.82
N ARG A 280 13.58 4.02 -27.66
CA ARG A 280 12.33 3.37 -28.07
C ARG A 280 11.15 3.66 -27.13
N GLY A 281 11.30 4.62 -26.22
CA GLY A 281 10.19 5.21 -25.45
C GLY A 281 9.67 4.34 -24.31
N SER A 282 10.30 3.20 -24.03
CA SER A 282 9.92 2.37 -22.90
C SER A 282 10.38 3.03 -21.61
N ARG A 283 9.44 3.57 -20.82
CA ARG A 283 9.69 3.69 -19.38
C ARG A 283 10.03 2.30 -18.84
N PRO A 284 10.80 2.17 -17.75
CA PRO A 284 11.12 0.87 -17.17
C PRO A 284 9.88 -0.01 -16.93
N ASP A 285 8.76 0.63 -16.60
CA ASP A 285 7.45 0.00 -16.38
C ASP A 285 6.81 -0.52 -17.69
N ASP A 286 7.16 0.06 -18.85
CA ASP A 286 6.65 -0.33 -20.18
C ASP A 286 7.48 -1.42 -20.86
N LEU A 287 8.63 -1.82 -20.31
CA LEU A 287 9.45 -2.88 -20.91
C LEU A 287 8.75 -4.24 -20.86
N PHE A 288 7.92 -4.48 -19.83
CA PHE A 288 7.16 -5.71 -19.70
C PHE A 288 6.01 -5.78 -20.71
N SER A 289 5.30 -4.67 -20.93
CA SER A 289 4.28 -4.54 -21.97
C SER A 289 4.90 -4.53 -23.38
N ALA A 290 6.08 -3.94 -23.56
CA ALA A 290 6.82 -3.99 -24.82
C ALA A 290 7.22 -5.43 -25.21
N PHE A 291 7.61 -6.26 -24.24
CA PHE A 291 7.91 -7.68 -24.49
C PHE A 291 6.67 -8.48 -24.90
N ALA A 292 5.53 -8.24 -24.23
CA ALA A 292 4.26 -8.85 -24.60
C ALA A 292 3.76 -8.44 -26.00
N ASN A 293 4.16 -7.26 -26.47
CA ASN A 293 3.76 -6.70 -27.77
C ASN A 293 4.79 -6.96 -28.90
N GLY A 294 5.81 -7.78 -28.67
CA GLY A 294 6.80 -8.12 -29.71
C GLY A 294 7.72 -6.96 -30.11
N VAL A 295 7.90 -5.96 -29.25
CA VAL A 295 8.85 -4.86 -29.49
C VAL A 295 10.27 -5.45 -29.45
N PRO A 296 11.12 -5.23 -30.48
CA PRO A 296 12.45 -5.77 -30.48
C PRO A 296 13.26 -5.23 -29.30
N ALA A 297 14.06 -6.10 -28.68
CA ALA A 297 14.91 -5.74 -27.55
C ALA A 297 15.76 -4.51 -27.89
N ALA A 298 15.93 -3.61 -26.90
CA ALA A 298 16.80 -2.46 -27.05
C ALA A 298 18.24 -2.90 -27.31
N THR A 299 18.99 -2.13 -28.09
CA THR A 299 20.43 -2.31 -28.31
C THR A 299 21.22 -1.26 -27.53
N PRO A 300 22.54 -1.43 -27.33
CA PRO A 300 23.39 -0.41 -26.70
C PRO A 300 23.30 0.98 -27.37
N ASP A 301 23.09 1.03 -28.68
CA ASP A 301 22.98 2.27 -29.46
C ASP A 301 21.65 2.99 -29.24
N ASP A 302 20.61 2.26 -28.80
CA ASP A 302 19.32 2.85 -28.45
C ASP A 302 19.36 3.66 -27.15
N LEU A 303 20.42 3.56 -26.33
CA LEU A 303 20.49 4.27 -25.04
C LEU A 303 20.72 5.78 -25.22
N ARG A 304 20.05 6.60 -24.41
CA ARG A 304 20.21 8.06 -24.41
C ARG A 304 20.31 8.59 -22.99
N ALA A 305 21.10 9.65 -22.82
CA ALA A 305 21.22 10.40 -21.58
C ALA A 305 20.27 11.59 -21.64
N GLU A 306 19.30 11.63 -20.74
CA GLU A 306 18.50 12.81 -20.46
C GLU A 306 19.15 13.59 -19.31
N THR A 307 19.74 14.74 -19.64
CA THR A 307 20.46 15.60 -18.69
C THR A 307 20.45 17.05 -19.16
N ALA A 308 20.54 18.00 -18.23
CA ALA A 308 20.73 19.41 -18.54
C ALA A 308 22.16 19.71 -19.05
N ASP A 309 23.14 18.88 -18.69
CA ASP A 309 24.53 18.98 -19.13
C ASP A 309 24.79 17.97 -20.25
N ALA A 310 24.59 18.40 -21.50
CA ALA A 310 24.79 17.55 -22.67
C ALA A 310 26.22 17.02 -22.80
N ALA A 311 27.23 17.79 -22.35
CA ALA A 311 28.63 17.37 -22.41
C ALA A 311 28.90 16.22 -21.43
N PHE A 312 28.32 16.29 -20.23
CA PHE A 312 28.36 15.19 -19.27
C PHE A 312 27.67 13.93 -19.80
N GLY A 313 26.45 14.06 -20.35
CA GLY A 313 25.72 12.91 -20.89
C GLY A 313 26.44 12.19 -22.03
N GLN A 314 27.09 12.94 -22.92
CA GLN A 314 27.91 12.39 -24.00
C GLN A 314 29.18 11.72 -23.48
N ALA A 315 29.88 12.35 -22.53
CA ALA A 315 31.09 11.79 -21.93
C ALA A 315 30.79 10.51 -21.13
N LEU A 316 29.65 10.45 -20.44
CA LEU A 316 29.25 9.30 -19.62
C LEU A 316 28.83 8.09 -20.46
N LEU A 317 28.03 8.27 -21.51
CA LEU A 317 27.50 7.17 -22.31
C LEU A 317 28.45 6.69 -23.41
N THR A 318 29.64 6.24 -23.01
CA THR A 318 30.58 5.56 -23.90
C THR A 318 30.05 4.21 -24.39
N PRO A 319 30.60 3.63 -25.48
CA PRO A 319 30.23 2.29 -25.93
C PRO A 319 30.34 1.21 -24.85
N GLN A 320 31.32 1.34 -23.95
CA GLN A 320 31.54 0.43 -22.83
C GLN A 320 30.42 0.54 -21.78
N VAL A 321 30.05 1.75 -21.37
CA VAL A 321 28.95 1.98 -20.41
C VAL A 321 27.60 1.53 -20.97
N ARG A 322 27.37 1.76 -22.27
CA ARG A 322 26.16 1.29 -22.97
C ARG A 322 26.07 -0.23 -23.00
N SER A 323 27.15 -0.88 -23.42
CA SER A 323 27.25 -2.34 -23.44
C SER A 323 27.06 -2.95 -22.05
N ALA A 324 27.70 -2.39 -21.03
CA ALA A 324 27.54 -2.82 -19.64
C ALA A 324 26.12 -2.62 -19.12
N THR A 325 25.48 -1.49 -19.44
CA THR A 325 24.08 -1.22 -19.06
C THR A 325 23.15 -2.29 -19.60
N MET A 326 23.33 -2.70 -20.85
CA MET A 326 22.54 -3.74 -21.50
C MET A 326 22.86 -5.12 -20.92
N ALA A 327 24.14 -5.47 -20.81
CA ALA A 327 24.59 -6.77 -20.30
C ALA A 327 24.13 -7.02 -18.86
N PHE A 328 24.09 -5.98 -18.01
CA PHE A 328 23.64 -6.08 -16.63
C PHE A 328 22.12 -5.95 -16.46
N GLY A 329 21.38 -5.60 -17.51
CA GLY A 329 19.94 -5.37 -17.45
C GLY A 329 19.55 -4.14 -16.63
N LEU A 330 20.36 -3.07 -16.67
CA LEU A 330 20.22 -1.88 -15.82
C LEU A 330 19.52 -0.70 -16.51
N VAL A 331 18.93 -0.89 -17.70
CA VAL A 331 18.21 0.18 -18.42
C VAL A 331 17.23 0.91 -17.51
N GLY A 332 17.27 2.25 -17.51
CA GLY A 332 16.47 3.11 -16.64
C GLY A 332 17.19 3.65 -15.40
N TRP A 333 18.48 3.33 -15.23
CA TRP A 333 19.30 3.90 -14.16
C TRP A 333 19.47 5.42 -14.33
N ARG A 334 19.78 6.10 -13.23
CA ARG A 334 20.00 7.56 -13.19
C ARG A 334 21.05 7.93 -12.16
N ILE A 335 21.65 9.10 -12.29
CA ILE A 335 22.51 9.70 -11.26
C ILE A 335 21.83 10.95 -10.71
N GLU A 336 21.81 11.07 -9.39
CA GLU A 336 21.40 12.26 -8.65
C GLU A 336 22.50 12.62 -7.65
N GLY A 337 23.33 13.61 -7.99
CA GLY A 337 24.51 13.95 -7.20
C GLY A 337 25.42 12.73 -7.06
N ARG A 338 25.57 12.22 -5.83
CA ARG A 338 26.44 11.06 -5.55
C ARG A 338 25.77 9.70 -5.73
N ASP A 339 24.46 9.64 -6.03
CA ASP A 339 23.74 8.37 -6.05
C ASP A 339 23.51 7.88 -7.47
N LEU A 340 24.03 6.69 -7.76
CA LEU A 340 23.61 5.90 -8.91
C LEU A 340 22.37 5.07 -8.52
N ILE A 341 21.21 5.49 -9.01
CA ILE A 341 19.91 4.99 -8.60
C ILE A 341 19.30 4.10 -9.67
N LEU A 342 18.76 2.96 -9.25
CA LEU A 342 17.86 2.13 -10.06
C LEU A 342 16.55 1.91 -9.30
N GLU A 343 15.47 1.85 -10.06
CA GLU A 343 14.13 1.59 -9.57
C GLU A 343 13.51 0.49 -10.42
N ARG A 344 12.91 -0.52 -9.78
CA ARG A 344 12.17 -1.59 -10.46
C ARG A 344 10.82 -1.79 -9.80
N TRP A 345 9.78 -1.83 -10.63
CA TRP A 345 8.48 -2.36 -10.22
C TRP A 345 8.55 -3.89 -10.10
N SER A 346 7.95 -4.43 -9.05
CA SER A 346 7.76 -5.87 -8.93
C SER A 346 6.54 -6.19 -8.07
N ALA A 347 5.70 -7.09 -8.55
CA ALA A 347 4.56 -7.61 -7.80
C ALA A 347 4.99 -8.42 -6.55
N LYS A 348 6.24 -8.93 -6.54
CA LYS A 348 6.83 -9.63 -5.39
C LYS A 348 8.10 -8.90 -4.94
N PRO A 349 8.36 -8.79 -3.63
CA PRO A 349 9.64 -8.26 -3.16
C PRO A 349 10.81 -9.06 -3.74
N HIS A 350 11.86 -8.34 -4.10
CA HIS A 350 13.15 -8.95 -4.38
C HIS A 350 13.73 -9.58 -3.11
N THR A 351 14.26 -10.78 -3.25
CA THR A 351 14.99 -11.46 -2.18
C THR A 351 16.25 -10.67 -1.82
N ALA A 352 16.82 -10.91 -0.65
CA ALA A 352 18.05 -10.26 -0.23
C ALA A 352 19.23 -10.54 -1.18
N ASP A 353 19.32 -11.78 -1.70
CA ASP A 353 20.31 -12.16 -2.70
C ASP A 353 20.13 -11.40 -4.02
N GLU A 354 18.89 -11.27 -4.51
CA GLU A 354 18.59 -10.49 -5.71
C GLU A 354 18.93 -9.01 -5.51
N VAL A 355 18.60 -8.46 -4.34
CA VAL A 355 18.94 -7.07 -3.99
C VAL A 355 20.46 -6.86 -4.03
N ALA A 356 21.22 -7.77 -3.43
CA ALA A 356 22.69 -7.71 -3.42
C ALA A 356 23.29 -7.86 -4.83
N GLN A 357 22.76 -8.77 -5.65
CA GLN A 357 23.21 -8.96 -7.03
C GLN A 357 22.97 -7.73 -7.90
N VAL A 358 21.80 -7.10 -7.79
CA VAL A 358 21.50 -5.86 -8.52
C VAL A 358 22.39 -4.72 -8.05
N ALA A 359 22.64 -4.59 -6.74
CA ALA A 359 23.57 -3.61 -6.20
C ALA A 359 25.01 -3.83 -6.73
N ALA A 360 25.49 -5.07 -6.75
CA ALA A 360 26.80 -5.40 -7.30
C ALA A 360 26.91 -5.09 -8.80
N ARG A 361 25.85 -5.35 -9.58
CA ARG A 361 25.79 -4.95 -11.01
C ARG A 361 25.82 -3.43 -11.19
N LEU A 362 25.12 -2.67 -10.35
CA LEU A 362 25.18 -1.21 -10.37
C LEU A 362 26.57 -0.69 -10.00
N ALA A 363 27.22 -1.26 -9.00
CA ALA A 363 28.60 -0.91 -8.64
C ALA A 363 29.58 -1.28 -9.76
N GLY A 364 29.39 -2.44 -10.39
CA GLY A 364 30.13 -2.87 -11.58
C GLY A 364 29.96 -1.90 -12.75
N LEU A 365 28.74 -1.37 -12.96
CA LEU A 365 28.47 -0.33 -13.96
C LEU A 365 29.18 0.99 -13.61
N ALA A 366 29.15 1.42 -12.36
CA ALA A 366 29.85 2.64 -11.93
C ALA A 366 31.36 2.58 -12.20
N ARG A 367 31.97 1.39 -12.09
CA ARG A 367 33.39 1.17 -12.45
C ARG A 367 33.68 1.24 -13.94
N GLN A 368 32.66 1.17 -14.81
CA GLN A 368 32.81 1.36 -16.25
C GLN A 368 32.79 2.84 -16.66
N PHE A 369 32.52 3.75 -15.72
CA PHE A 369 32.51 5.18 -16.00
C PHE A 369 33.92 5.65 -16.39
N PRO A 370 34.06 6.49 -17.44
CA PRO A 370 35.37 7.00 -17.84
C PRO A 370 36.10 7.69 -16.69
N ILE A 371 37.39 7.39 -16.55
CA ILE A 371 38.20 7.88 -15.44
C ILE A 371 38.33 9.41 -15.41
N ASP A 372 38.26 10.06 -16.57
CA ASP A 372 38.33 11.51 -16.71
C ASP A 372 37.04 12.22 -16.26
N LEU A 373 35.92 11.52 -16.08
CA LEU A 373 34.68 12.12 -15.60
C LEU A 373 34.84 12.76 -14.23
N VAL A 374 35.61 12.12 -13.33
CA VAL A 374 35.83 12.61 -11.97
C VAL A 374 36.45 14.01 -12.00
N GLY A 375 37.49 14.21 -12.81
CA GLY A 375 38.18 15.50 -12.90
C GLY A 375 37.39 16.58 -13.64
N ARG A 376 36.49 16.19 -14.56
CA ARG A 376 35.76 17.12 -15.42
C ARG A 376 34.40 17.54 -14.86
N PHE A 377 33.71 16.62 -14.21
CA PHE A 377 32.32 16.79 -13.78
C PHE A 377 32.08 16.39 -12.32
N GLY A 378 33.07 15.80 -11.65
CA GLY A 378 32.97 15.41 -10.25
C GLY A 378 32.98 16.63 -9.33
N ALA A 379 32.06 16.65 -8.38
CA ALA A 379 32.00 17.59 -7.28
C ALA A 379 32.05 16.86 -5.93
N GLU A 380 32.37 17.59 -4.86
CA GLU A 380 32.28 17.05 -3.50
C GLU A 380 30.81 16.68 -3.18
N PRO A 381 30.53 15.48 -2.65
CA PRO A 381 29.17 15.10 -2.31
C PRO A 381 28.57 15.96 -1.18
N SER A 382 27.40 16.56 -1.42
CA SER A 382 26.68 17.38 -0.43
C SER A 382 25.89 16.57 0.61
N THR A 383 25.92 15.24 0.54
CA THR A 383 25.13 14.34 1.37
C THR A 383 25.97 13.14 1.81
N ASP A 384 25.82 12.73 3.08
CA ASP A 384 26.51 11.55 3.62
C ASP A 384 25.99 10.23 3.08
N VAL A 385 26.73 9.14 3.27
CA VAL A 385 26.24 7.78 2.96
C VAL A 385 25.20 7.37 4.03
N PRO A 386 23.96 7.05 3.65
CA PRO A 386 22.95 6.63 4.61
C PRO A 386 23.40 5.40 5.41
N LEU A 387 23.05 5.41 6.70
CA LEU A 387 23.32 4.29 7.60
C LEU A 387 24.80 3.91 7.77
N ARG A 388 25.78 4.72 7.31
CA ARG A 388 27.19 4.44 7.57
C ARG A 388 27.42 4.34 9.09
N LYS A 389 28.10 3.28 9.56
CA LYS A 389 28.50 3.17 10.98
C LYS A 389 29.35 4.39 11.31
N ALA A 390 28.97 5.15 12.33
CA ALA A 390 29.83 6.20 12.87
C ALA A 390 31.14 5.55 13.32
N GLY A 391 32.27 5.90 12.70
CA GLY A 391 33.60 5.42 13.08
C GLY A 391 34.37 4.56 12.06
N SER A 392 33.85 4.29 10.86
CA SER A 392 34.67 3.74 9.76
C SER A 392 35.12 4.86 8.83
N ALA A 393 36.19 5.55 9.21
CA ALA A 393 36.89 6.52 8.36
C ALA A 393 37.97 5.79 7.54
#